data_AF-A0A3F3H4B7-F1
#
_entry.id   AF-A0A3F3H4B7-F1
#
_cell.length_a   1.000
_cell.length_b   1.000
_cell.length_c   1.000
_cell.angle_alpha   90.00
_cell.angle_beta   90.00
_cell.angle_gamma   90.00
#
_symmetry.space_group_name_H-M   'P 1'
#
loop_
_entity.id
_entity.type
_entity.pdbx_description
1 polymer ?
#
loop_
_entity_poly.entity_id
_entity_poly.type
_entity_poly.pdbx_seq_one_letter_code
_entity_poly.pdbx_strand_id
1 'polypeptide(L)'
;MVSKIEEKFSRSDLLKRMVGDVSFHGETNHDNDSFDNLEVLNSFIGELVDISFDVLRQTNGRNESSAKNLNDKVINILRGNKESIDELIEIYGAE
;
A
#
# COMPACT_ATOMS: atom_id res chain seq x y z
N MET A 1 35.68 12.54 8.64
CA MET A 1 34.79 12.40 7.47
C MET A 1 33.90 11.19 7.74
N VAL A 2 32.69 11.38 8.25
CA VAL A 2 31.77 10.26 8.51
C VAL A 2 30.99 10.05 7.21
N SER A 3 31.34 9.03 6.44
CA SER A 3 30.50 8.59 5.34
C SER A 3 29.22 8.03 5.96
N LYS A 4 28.12 8.79 5.88
CA LYS A 4 26.79 8.23 6.10
C LYS A 4 26.60 7.19 5.00
N ILE A 5 26.67 5.91 5.38
CA ILE A 5 26.20 4.83 4.54
C ILE A 5 24.69 5.07 4.42
N GLU A 6 24.24 5.55 3.27
CA GLU A 6 22.81 5.57 2.95
C GLU A 6 22.38 4.10 2.84
N GLU A 7 21.82 3.54 3.91
CA GLU A 7 21.19 2.23 3.85
C GLU A 7 20.08 2.28 2.81
N LYS A 8 20.29 1.60 1.69
CA LYS A 8 19.25 1.36 0.70
C LYS A 8 18.28 0.33 1.27
N PHE A 9 17.24 0.82 1.94
CA PHE A 9 16.13 -0.02 2.38
C PHE A 9 15.42 -0.62 1.17
N SER A 10 15.07 -1.90 1.25
CA SER A 10 14.14 -2.50 0.30
C SER A 10 12.74 -1.93 0.50
N ARG A 11 11.86 -2.09 -0.49
CA ARG A 11 10.45 -1.67 -0.36
C ARG A 11 9.76 -2.36 0.82
N SER A 12 10.12 -3.62 1.08
CA SER A 12 9.60 -4.40 2.21
C SER A 12 10.05 -3.82 3.56
N ASP A 13 11.32 -3.42 3.66
CA ASP A 13 11.85 -2.83 4.90
C ASP A 13 11.19 -1.49 5.23
N LEU A 14 10.90 -0.68 4.20
CA LEU A 14 10.17 0.57 4.37
C LEU A 14 8.73 0.32 4.82
N LEU A 15 8.04 -0.65 4.22
CA LEU A 15 6.68 -1.00 4.62
C LEU A 15 6.62 -1.52 6.06
N LYS A 16 7.53 -2.42 6.44
CA LYS A 16 7.65 -2.93 7.81
C LYS A 16 7.96 -1.84 8.82
N ARG A 17 8.75 -0.82 8.45
CA ARG A 17 9.01 0.34 9.31
C ARG A 17 7.79 1.24 9.50
N MET A 18 6.89 1.29 8.52
CA MET A 18 5.67 2.10 8.59
C MET A 18 4.54 1.39 9.34
N VAL A 19 4.39 0.08 9.11
CA VAL A 19 3.25 -0.71 9.57
C VAL A 19 3.56 -1.52 10.83
N GLY A 20 4.82 -1.95 11.02
CA GLY A 20 5.20 -2.96 11.99
C GLY A 20 5.28 -4.36 11.38
N ASP A 21 5.58 -5.36 12.20
CA ASP A 21 5.60 -6.77 11.79
C ASP A 21 4.26 -7.43 12.14
N VAL A 22 3.74 -8.26 11.24
CA VAL A 22 2.50 -9.00 11.45
C VAL A 22 2.85 -10.47 11.50
N SER A 23 2.62 -11.10 12.65
CA SER A 23 2.94 -12.51 12.87
C SER A 23 1.97 -13.14 13.86
N PHE A 24 1.62 -14.40 13.62
CA PHE A 24 0.82 -15.18 14.55
C PHE A 24 1.74 -16.03 15.42
N HIS A 25 1.71 -15.78 16.72
CA HIS A 25 2.53 -16.51 17.70
C HIS A 25 1.69 -17.36 18.66
N GLY A 26 0.37 -17.18 18.68
CA GLY A 26 -0.53 -17.85 19.64
C GLY A 26 -0.36 -17.32 21.07
N GLU A 27 0.34 -16.20 21.22
CA GLU A 27 0.59 -15.51 22.47
C GLU A 27 -0.18 -14.18 22.44
N THR A 28 -1.14 -14.01 23.36
CA THR A 28 -2.13 -12.91 23.33
C THR A 28 -1.52 -11.53 23.11
N ASN A 29 -0.38 -11.23 23.72
CA ASN A 29 0.25 -9.92 23.56
C ASN A 29 0.84 -9.71 22.15
N HIS A 30 1.53 -10.72 21.61
CA HIS A 30 2.12 -10.65 20.27
C HIS A 30 1.06 -10.66 19.17
N ASP A 31 -0.03 -11.40 19.38
CA ASP A 31 -1.15 -11.42 18.45
C ASP A 31 -1.89 -10.07 18.48
N ASN A 32 -2.06 -9.43 19.66
CA ASN A 32 -2.64 -8.09 19.77
C ASN A 32 -1.79 -7.02 19.04
N ASP A 33 -0.47 -7.04 19.20
CA ASP A 33 0.42 -6.12 18.47
C ASP A 33 0.28 -6.31 16.95
N SER A 34 0.10 -7.55 16.49
CA SER A 34 -0.13 -7.86 15.08
C SER A 34 -1.50 -7.39 14.59
N PHE A 35 -2.54 -7.44 15.43
CA PHE A 35 -3.85 -6.85 15.13
C PHE A 35 -3.75 -5.32 14.98
N ASP A 36 -3.07 -4.63 15.90
CA ASP A 36 -2.87 -3.19 15.80
C ASP A 36 -2.09 -2.81 14.53
N ASN A 37 -1.05 -3.60 14.18
CA ASN A 37 -0.29 -3.40 12.94
C ASN A 37 -1.15 -3.62 11.69
N LEU A 38 -2.14 -4.52 11.72
CA LEU A 38 -3.10 -4.69 10.63
C LEU A 38 -4.03 -3.47 10.47
N GLU A 39 -4.44 -2.82 11.55
CA GLU A 39 -5.21 -1.57 11.49
C GLU A 39 -4.40 -0.41 10.90
N VAL A 40 -3.10 -0.34 11.23
CA VAL A 40 -2.17 0.61 10.62
C VAL A 40 -2.03 0.35 9.12
N LEU A 41 -1.89 -0.91 8.71
CA LEU A 41 -1.85 -1.30 7.29
C LEU A 41 -3.13 -0.88 6.55
N ASN A 42 -4.29 -1.13 7.15
CA ASN A 42 -5.59 -0.76 6.58
C ASN A 42 -5.70 0.76 6.38
N SER A 43 -5.29 1.54 7.39
CA SER A 43 -5.27 3.02 7.31
C SER A 43 -4.34 3.52 6.20
N PHE A 44 -3.15 2.93 6.09
CA PHE A 44 -2.18 3.28 5.05
C PHE A 44 -2.72 2.99 3.64
N ILE A 45 -3.39 1.84 3.44
CA ILE A 45 -4.05 1.51 2.17
C ILE A 45 -5.16 2.53 1.85
N GLY A 46 -5.95 2.93 2.85
CA GLY A 46 -6.97 3.97 2.72
C GLY A 46 -6.39 5.30 2.22
N GLU A 47 -5.30 5.77 2.83
CA GLU A 47 -4.63 7.01 2.41
C GLU A 47 -4.09 6.94 0.97
N LEU A 48 -3.54 5.79 0.55
CA LEU A 48 -3.08 5.58 -0.84
C LEU A 48 -4.23 5.67 -1.85
N VAL A 49 -5.41 5.14 -1.48
CA VAL A 49 -6.61 5.21 -2.31
C VAL A 49 -7.10 6.66 -2.40
N ASP A 50 -7.11 7.41 -1.30
CA ASP A 50 -7.51 8.82 -1.27
C ASP A 50 -6.60 9.68 -2.15
N ILE A 51 -5.28 9.52 -2.04
CA ILE A 51 -4.29 10.20 -2.89
C ILE A 51 -4.55 9.88 -4.38
N SER A 52 -4.83 8.62 -4.68
CA SER A 52 -5.12 8.17 -6.04
C SER A 52 -6.36 8.88 -6.60
N PHE A 53 -7.45 8.94 -5.83
CA PHE A 53 -8.65 9.65 -6.24
C PHE A 53 -8.44 11.15 -6.40
N ASP A 54 -7.63 11.76 -5.54
CA ASP A 54 -7.30 13.18 -5.65
C ASP A 54 -6.56 13.49 -6.95
N VAL A 55 -5.60 12.65 -7.35
CA VAL A 55 -4.90 12.80 -8.63
C VAL A 55 -5.87 12.61 -9.81
N LEU A 56 -6.75 11.61 -9.76
CA LEU A 56 -7.76 11.40 -10.81
C LEU A 56 -8.69 12.61 -10.92
N ARG A 57 -9.15 13.16 -9.79
CA ARG A 57 -10.00 14.35 -9.75
C ARG A 57 -9.30 15.57 -10.33
N GLN A 58 -8.03 15.78 -9.98
CA GLN A 58 -7.24 16.91 -10.47
C GLN A 58 -6.95 16.83 -11.97
N THR A 59 -6.81 15.62 -12.52
CA THR A 59 -6.45 15.39 -13.93
C THR A 59 -7.66 15.21 -14.84
N ASN A 60 -8.84 14.94 -14.29
CA ASN A 60 -10.05 14.72 -15.08
C ASN A 60 -10.43 15.96 -15.91
N GLY A 61 -10.75 15.76 -17.19
CA GLY A 61 -11.14 16.84 -18.12
C GLY A 61 -10.01 17.77 -18.56
N ARG A 62 -8.76 17.50 -18.16
CA ARG A 62 -7.57 18.23 -18.61
C ARG A 62 -7.08 17.71 -19.96
N ASN A 63 -6.62 18.60 -20.83
CA ASN A 63 -6.21 18.28 -22.20
C ASN A 63 -4.70 18.04 -22.33
N GLU A 64 -3.94 18.33 -21.28
CA GLU A 64 -2.50 18.19 -21.24
C GLU A 64 -2.09 16.71 -21.22
N SER A 65 -1.09 16.33 -22.02
CA SER A 65 -0.58 14.95 -22.05
C SER A 65 -0.06 14.47 -20.70
N SER A 66 0.46 15.37 -19.85
CA SER A 66 0.89 15.04 -18.49
C SER A 66 -0.27 14.62 -17.59
N ALA A 67 -1.44 15.25 -17.73
CA ALA A 67 -2.64 14.89 -16.99
C ALA A 67 -3.12 13.49 -17.38
N LYS A 68 -3.15 13.20 -18.69
CA LYS A 68 -3.47 11.85 -19.20
C LYS A 68 -2.50 10.80 -18.65
N ASN A 69 -1.18 11.06 -18.72
CA ASN A 69 -0.18 10.11 -18.24
C ASN A 69 -0.30 9.82 -16.74
N LEU A 70 -0.58 10.85 -15.93
CA LEU A 70 -0.83 10.68 -14.49
C LEU A 70 -2.10 9.86 -14.25
N ASN A 71 -3.18 10.16 -14.97
CA ASN A 71 -4.45 9.44 -14.87
C ASN A 71 -4.27 7.95 -15.20
N ASP A 72 -3.63 7.65 -16.34
CA ASP A 72 -3.33 6.29 -16.79
C ASP A 72 -2.46 5.55 -15.76
N LYS A 73 -1.47 6.23 -15.16
CA LYS A 73 -0.59 5.63 -14.15
C LYS A 73 -1.36 5.27 -12.89
N VAL A 74 -2.23 6.14 -12.40
CA VAL A 74 -3.07 5.87 -11.22
C VAL A 74 -4.05 4.74 -11.50
N ILE A 75 -4.72 4.75 -12.66
CA ILE A 75 -5.63 3.66 -13.05
C ILE A 75 -4.91 2.32 -13.06
N ASN A 76 -3.68 2.27 -13.59
CA ASN A 76 -2.91 1.03 -13.62
C ASN A 76 -2.50 0.55 -12.22
N ILE A 77 -2.19 1.47 -11.30
CA ILE A 77 -1.91 1.11 -9.89
C ILE A 77 -3.16 0.52 -9.23
N LEU A 78 -4.32 1.19 -9.36
CA LEU A 78 -5.58 0.73 -8.79
C LEU A 78 -6.01 -0.62 -9.37
N ARG A 79 -5.83 -0.83 -10.68
CA ARG A 79 -6.13 -2.10 -11.34
C ARG A 79 -5.23 -3.23 -10.82
N GLY A 80 -3.91 -2.99 -10.73
CA GLY A 80 -2.98 -3.98 -10.19
C GLY A 80 -3.30 -4.36 -8.74
N ASN A 81 -3.65 -3.38 -7.90
CA ASN A 81 -4.08 -3.66 -6.53
C ASN A 81 -5.37 -4.51 -6.48
N LYS A 82 -6.35 -4.21 -7.34
CA LYS A 82 -7.58 -5.01 -7.44
C LYS A 82 -7.28 -6.45 -7.85
N GLU A 83 -6.44 -6.66 -8.87
CA GLU A 83 -6.04 -7.99 -9.33
C GLU A 83 -5.40 -8.80 -8.21
N SER A 84 -4.46 -8.22 -7.45
CA SER A 84 -3.84 -8.89 -6.30
C SER A 84 -4.84 -9.22 -5.18
N ILE A 85 -5.84 -8.35 -4.93
CA ILE A 85 -6.88 -8.62 -3.93
C ILE A 85 -7.80 -9.74 -4.40
N ASP A 86 -8.22 -9.72 -5.66
CA ASP A 86 -9.07 -10.76 -6.25
C ASP A 86 -8.36 -12.13 -6.20
N GLU A 87 -7.07 -12.19 -6.50
CA GLU A 87 -6.24 -13.41 -6.36
C GLU A 87 -6.23 -13.94 -4.92
N LEU A 88 -6.09 -13.05 -3.92
CA LEU A 88 -6.15 -13.45 -2.50
C LEU A 88 -7.53 -13.99 -2.12
N ILE A 89 -8.60 -13.37 -2.60
CA ILE A 89 -9.97 -13.85 -2.39
C ILE A 89 -10.20 -15.20 -3.06
N GLU A 90 -9.63 -15.45 -4.25
CA GLU A 90 -9.75 -16.76 -4.90
C GLU A 90 -9.05 -17.86 -4.10
N ILE A 91 -7.86 -17.58 -3.56
CA ILE A 91 -7.08 -18.55 -2.77
C ILE A 91 -7.73 -18.85 -1.42
N TYR A 92 -8.24 -17.81 -0.74
CA TYR A 92 -8.65 -17.91 0.68
C TYR A 92 -10.14 -17.71 0.93
N GLY A 93 -10.90 -17.23 -0.05
CA GLY A 93 -12.34 -16.96 0.05
C GLY A 93 -13.24 -18.10 -0.44
N ALA A 94 -12.67 -19.23 -0.85
CA ALA A 94 -13.41 -20.45 -1.16
C ALA A 94 -13.70 -21.25 0.13
N GLU A 95 -14.71 -20.81 0.88
CA GLU A 95 -15.40 -21.63 1.90
C GLU A 95 -16.76 -22.11 1.38
#